data_AF-A0A8H5UFJ2-F1
#
_entry.id   AF-A0A8H5UFJ2-F1
#
_cell.length_a   1.000
_cell.length_b   1.000
_cell.length_c   1.000
_cell.angle_alpha   90.00
_cell.angle_beta   90.00
_cell.angle_gamma   90.00
#
_symmetry.space_group_name_H-M   'P 1'
#
loop_
_entity.id
_entity.type
_entity.pdbx_description
1 polymer ?
#
loop_
_entity_poly.entity_id
_entity_poly.type
_entity_poly.pdbx_seq_one_letter_code
_entity_poly.pdbx_strand_id
1 'polypeptide(L)'
;MSVARPARNLLGRCIASSRTASVTVPLVPCGQFHSTPPRSKRKSRFRNVTAQELGLIKESGEFTAGMDKYKQDKFADLSKQDLENLKASYAPEQLEAIELGEKAVSPEDMIIQGRLRDDPYKPTYIEDYTVLDPRYDIKPEIEGTPREVQWPDKSEWIDNYGQKMMKITDKKTSDQLTRAMVRALRRVKESQGEDLIDLTEDELK
;
A
#
# COMPACT_ATOMS: atom_id res chain seq x y z
N MET A 1 6.11 -4.93 -67.14
CA MET A 1 5.35 -3.68 -67.33
C MET A 1 3.90 -3.93 -66.97
N SER A 2 3.27 -2.97 -66.29
CA SER A 2 1.88 -2.92 -65.80
C SER A 2 1.63 -3.47 -64.39
N VAL A 3 1.71 -2.54 -63.42
CA VAL A 3 1.22 -2.64 -62.04
C VAL A 3 -0.25 -2.21 -62.02
N ALA A 4 -1.17 -3.16 -61.82
CA ALA A 4 -2.57 -2.83 -61.57
C ALA A 4 -2.83 -2.74 -60.06
N ARG A 5 -2.90 -1.51 -59.54
CA ARG A 5 -3.50 -1.24 -58.22
C ARG A 5 -4.96 -0.84 -58.43
N PRO A 6 -5.96 -1.50 -57.85
CA PRO A 6 -7.28 -0.91 -57.70
C PRO A 6 -7.32 0.02 -56.49
N ALA A 7 -7.95 1.16 -56.70
CA ALA A 7 -8.04 2.29 -55.80
C ALA A 7 -9.01 2.05 -54.62
N ARG A 8 -8.69 2.74 -53.53
CA ARG A 8 -9.57 3.35 -52.52
C ARG A 8 -11.07 3.13 -52.70
N ASN A 9 -11.70 2.46 -51.74
CA ASN A 9 -13.05 2.80 -51.31
C ASN A 9 -12.97 3.47 -49.94
N LEU A 10 -13.26 4.77 -49.94
CA LEU A 10 -13.69 5.56 -48.80
C LEU A 10 -15.16 5.23 -48.52
N LEU A 11 -15.56 5.40 -47.25
CA LEU A 11 -16.91 5.28 -46.68
C LEU A 11 -17.28 3.91 -46.11
N GLY A 12 -17.27 3.87 -44.78
CA GLY A 12 -17.80 2.74 -43.99
C GLY A 12 -17.40 2.80 -42.52
N ARG A 13 -17.62 3.95 -41.86
CA ARG A 13 -17.67 4.04 -40.40
C ARG A 13 -18.61 2.94 -39.87
N CYS A 14 -18.15 2.16 -38.90
CA CYS A 14 -18.90 1.79 -37.69
C CYS A 14 -17.93 1.14 -36.70
N ILE A 15 -17.26 1.99 -35.92
CA ILE A 15 -16.81 1.61 -34.58
C ILE A 15 -18.06 1.71 -33.70
N ALA A 16 -18.59 0.58 -33.26
CA ALA A 16 -19.59 0.54 -32.19
C ALA A 16 -19.38 -0.72 -31.35
N SER A 17 -18.53 -0.57 -30.35
CA SER A 17 -18.56 -1.34 -29.12
C SER A 17 -19.68 -0.77 -28.26
N SER A 18 -20.78 -1.50 -28.11
CA SER A 18 -21.52 -1.68 -26.84
C SER A 18 -22.85 -2.37 -27.11
N ARG A 19 -23.13 -3.37 -26.29
CA ARG A 19 -24.37 -4.16 -26.19
C ARG A 19 -25.63 -3.29 -26.25
N THR A 20 -26.66 -3.71 -26.99
CA THR A 20 -28.03 -4.03 -26.48
C THR A 20 -29.03 -4.34 -27.61
N ALA A 21 -29.93 -5.29 -27.31
CA ALA A 21 -31.28 -5.48 -27.85
C ALA A 21 -31.48 -5.97 -29.31
N SER A 22 -31.88 -7.25 -29.38
CA SER A 22 -32.94 -7.84 -30.22
C SER A 22 -33.48 -7.01 -31.40
N VAL A 23 -32.90 -7.18 -32.59
CA VAL A 23 -33.59 -6.95 -33.85
C VAL A 23 -33.30 -8.14 -34.78
N THR A 24 -34.33 -8.90 -35.11
CA THR A 24 -34.30 -9.97 -36.12
C THR A 24 -34.25 -9.35 -37.52
N VAL A 25 -33.04 -9.00 -37.98
CA VAL A 25 -32.77 -8.73 -39.40
C VAL A 25 -32.07 -9.98 -39.95
N PRO A 26 -32.48 -10.53 -41.11
CA PRO A 26 -31.78 -11.67 -41.70
C PRO A 26 -30.36 -11.22 -42.07
N LEU A 27 -29.39 -11.62 -41.26
CA LEU A 27 -27.98 -11.36 -41.49
C LEU A 27 -27.57 -12.20 -42.71
N VAL A 28 -27.33 -11.54 -43.85
CA VAL A 28 -26.69 -12.18 -45.00
C VAL A 28 -25.40 -12.83 -44.48
N PRO A 29 -25.19 -14.15 -44.68
CA PRO A 29 -23.99 -14.81 -44.20
C PRO A 29 -22.80 -14.27 -44.99
N CYS A 30 -22.10 -13.30 -44.41
CA CYS A 30 -20.82 -12.83 -44.91
C CYS A 30 -19.83 -13.99 -44.71
N GLY A 31 -19.44 -14.62 -45.81
CA GLY A 31 -18.55 -15.77 -45.79
C GLY A 31 -17.23 -15.44 -45.08
N GLN A 32 -16.83 -16.29 -44.13
CA GLN A 32 -15.52 -16.17 -43.51
C GLN A 32 -14.44 -16.33 -44.59
N PHE A 33 -13.73 -15.25 -44.92
CA PHE A 33 -12.60 -15.26 -45.86
C PHE A 33 -11.32 -15.87 -45.25
N HIS A 34 -11.46 -16.72 -44.24
CA HIS A 34 -10.33 -17.37 -43.57
C HIS A 34 -10.53 -18.86 -43.70
N SER A 35 -9.57 -19.56 -44.32
CA SER A 35 -9.59 -21.01 -44.53
C SER A 35 -9.38 -21.83 -43.25
N THR A 36 -9.20 -21.16 -42.11
CA THR A 36 -9.00 -21.79 -40.82
C THR A 36 -10.35 -22.07 -40.15
N PRO A 37 -10.64 -23.33 -39.75
CA PRO A 37 -11.87 -23.64 -39.02
C PRO A 37 -11.92 -22.86 -37.70
N PRO A 38 -13.12 -22.50 -37.20
CA PRO A 38 -13.26 -21.92 -35.88
C PRO A 38 -12.63 -22.85 -34.85
N ARG A 39 -11.63 -22.36 -34.11
CA ARG A 39 -10.99 -23.15 -33.05
C ARG A 39 -12.03 -23.54 -32.01
N SER A 40 -12.17 -24.84 -31.74
CA SER A 40 -12.93 -25.32 -30.59
C SER A 40 -12.35 -24.69 -29.31
N LYS A 41 -13.20 -24.46 -28.30
CA LYS A 41 -12.77 -23.95 -27.00
C LYS A 41 -11.62 -24.84 -26.49
N ARG A 42 -10.40 -24.30 -26.46
CA ARG A 42 -9.23 -25.03 -25.97
C ARG A 42 -9.45 -25.31 -24.48
N LYS A 43 -9.47 -26.58 -24.09
CA LYS A 43 -9.39 -26.96 -22.67
C LYS A 43 -8.11 -26.36 -22.09
N SER A 44 -8.19 -25.90 -20.85
CA SER A 44 -7.03 -25.44 -20.08
C SER A 44 -5.93 -26.50 -20.16
N ARG A 45 -4.68 -26.07 -20.35
CA ARG A 45 -3.52 -26.98 -20.36
C ARG A 45 -3.25 -27.62 -19.00
N PHE A 46 -3.86 -27.08 -17.94
CA PHE A 46 -3.65 -27.50 -16.56
C PHE A 46 -4.89 -28.27 -16.07
N ARG A 47 -4.65 -29.35 -15.33
CA ARG A 47 -5.68 -30.03 -14.52
C ARG A 47 -5.90 -29.21 -13.25
N ASN A 48 -6.65 -28.12 -13.35
CA ASN A 48 -7.10 -27.37 -12.18
C ASN A 48 -8.51 -27.82 -11.80
N VAL A 49 -8.76 -28.05 -10.52
CA VAL A 49 -10.13 -28.13 -10.00
C VAL A 49 -10.78 -26.81 -10.36
N THR A 50 -11.81 -26.86 -11.20
CA THR A 50 -12.45 -25.64 -11.68
C THR A 50 -13.37 -25.09 -10.61
N ALA A 51 -13.57 -23.77 -10.58
CA ALA A 51 -14.58 -23.16 -9.70
C ALA A 51 -15.99 -23.74 -9.94
N GLN A 52 -16.21 -24.34 -11.11
CA GLN A 52 -17.41 -25.11 -11.44
C GLN A 52 -17.49 -26.44 -10.65
N GLU A 53 -16.38 -27.19 -10.52
CA GLU A 53 -16.31 -28.41 -9.71
C GLU A 53 -16.52 -28.14 -8.22
N LEU A 54 -16.12 -26.95 -7.75
CA LEU A 54 -16.39 -26.46 -6.39
C LEU A 54 -17.82 -25.93 -6.22
N GLY A 55 -18.64 -25.93 -7.29
CA GLY A 55 -20.02 -25.45 -7.26
C GLY A 55 -20.17 -23.94 -7.11
N LEU A 56 -19.11 -23.16 -7.37
CA LEU A 56 -19.11 -21.70 -7.23
C LEU A 56 -19.68 -21.01 -8.49
N ILE A 57 -19.47 -21.60 -9.66
CA ILE A 57 -19.91 -21.06 -10.96
C ILE A 57 -20.75 -22.10 -11.69
N LYS A 58 -21.84 -21.67 -12.34
CA LYS A 58 -22.66 -22.52 -13.22
C LYS A 58 -21.95 -22.78 -14.55
N GLU A 59 -22.40 -23.79 -15.30
CA GLU A 59 -21.95 -24.07 -16.67
C GLU A 59 -22.11 -22.88 -17.64
N SER A 60 -23.08 -22.00 -17.36
CA SER A 60 -23.32 -20.77 -18.11
C SER A 60 -22.30 -19.66 -17.84
N GLY A 61 -21.45 -19.81 -16.82
CA GLY A 61 -20.49 -18.79 -16.37
C GLY A 61 -21.06 -17.82 -15.33
N GLU A 62 -22.29 -18.03 -14.86
CA GLU A 62 -22.91 -17.21 -13.80
C GLU A 62 -22.46 -17.64 -12.41
N PHE A 63 -22.32 -16.67 -11.50
CA PHE A 63 -22.07 -16.93 -10.08
C PHE A 63 -23.27 -17.60 -9.40
N THR A 64 -22.97 -18.47 -8.45
CA THR A 64 -23.97 -19.18 -7.64
C THR A 64 -24.06 -18.58 -6.23
N ALA A 65 -25.11 -18.90 -5.48
CA ALA A 65 -25.20 -18.56 -4.05
C ALA A 65 -24.06 -19.17 -3.20
N GLY A 66 -23.35 -20.19 -3.71
CA GLY A 66 -22.15 -20.73 -3.07
C GLY A 66 -20.96 -19.76 -3.14
N MET A 67 -20.86 -18.98 -4.21
CA MET A 67 -19.83 -17.95 -4.39
C MET A 67 -19.97 -16.84 -3.34
N ASP A 68 -21.19 -16.35 -3.10
CA ASP A 68 -21.44 -15.27 -2.14
C ASP A 68 -21.08 -15.69 -0.71
N LYS A 69 -21.42 -16.93 -0.33
CA LYS A 69 -21.03 -17.50 0.96
C LYS A 69 -19.52 -17.62 1.08
N TYR A 70 -18.86 -18.16 0.05
CA TYR A 70 -17.42 -18.32 0.04
C TYR A 70 -16.69 -16.96 0.14
N LYS A 71 -17.21 -15.95 -0.55
CA LYS A 71 -16.73 -14.56 -0.48
C LYS A 71 -16.87 -14.02 0.95
N GLN A 72 -18.04 -14.15 1.57
CA GLN A 72 -18.24 -13.71 2.96
C GLN A 72 -17.36 -14.45 3.96
N ASP A 73 -17.15 -15.75 3.78
CA ASP A 73 -16.38 -16.58 4.72
C ASP A 73 -14.86 -16.34 4.62
N LYS A 74 -14.33 -16.05 3.43
CA LYS A 74 -12.87 -15.96 3.17
C LYS A 74 -12.36 -14.55 2.91
N PHE A 75 -13.21 -13.66 2.42
CA PHE A 75 -12.88 -12.31 2.01
C PHE A 75 -13.94 -11.34 2.55
N ALA A 76 -14.20 -11.40 3.86
CA ALA A 76 -15.10 -10.48 4.53
C ALA A 76 -14.57 -9.04 4.46
N ASP A 77 -15.49 -8.09 4.29
CA ASP A 77 -15.17 -6.67 4.35
C ASP A 77 -14.70 -6.29 5.75
N LEU A 78 -13.83 -5.27 5.85
CA LEU A 78 -13.32 -4.83 7.14
C LEU A 78 -14.44 -4.27 8.01
N SER A 79 -14.43 -4.68 9.29
CA SER A 79 -15.38 -4.14 10.25
C SER A 79 -15.02 -2.71 10.63
N LYS A 80 -15.98 -1.97 11.18
CA LYS A 80 -15.74 -0.61 11.68
C LYS A 80 -14.67 -0.58 12.77
N GLN A 81 -14.62 -1.61 13.61
CA GLN A 81 -13.61 -1.74 14.66
C GLN A 81 -12.23 -1.96 14.07
N ASP A 82 -12.11 -2.78 13.02
CA ASP A 82 -10.84 -3.02 12.33
C ASP A 82 -10.32 -1.74 11.67
N LEU A 83 -11.22 -0.96 11.05
CA LEU A 83 -10.88 0.35 10.48
C LEU A 83 -10.41 1.35 11.55
N GLU A 84 -11.01 1.35 12.75
CA GLU A 84 -10.56 2.18 13.88
C GLU A 84 -9.17 1.76 14.38
N ASN A 85 -8.92 0.44 14.47
CA ASN A 85 -7.61 -0.09 14.85
C ASN A 85 -6.53 0.21 13.81
N LEU A 86 -6.87 0.14 12.51
CA LEU A 86 -5.99 0.56 11.42
C LEU A 86 -5.65 2.05 11.52
N LYS A 87 -6.65 2.90 11.78
CA LYS A 87 -6.44 4.34 11.97
C LYS A 87 -5.53 4.68 13.14
N ALA A 88 -5.51 3.85 14.18
CA ALA A 88 -4.61 4.02 15.31
C ALA A 88 -3.15 3.65 14.96
N SER A 89 -2.93 2.81 13.95
CA SER A 89 -1.63 2.22 13.65
C SER A 89 -0.94 2.83 12.42
N TYR A 90 -1.71 3.25 11.42
CA TYR A 90 -1.20 3.69 10.12
C TYR A 90 -1.37 5.20 9.90
N ALA A 91 -0.48 5.78 9.09
CA ALA A 91 -0.57 7.17 8.65
C ALA A 91 -1.76 7.38 7.69
N PRO A 92 -2.31 8.61 7.58
CA PRO A 92 -3.47 8.87 6.72
C PRO A 92 -3.21 8.56 5.24
N GLU A 93 -2.00 8.84 4.75
CA GLU A 93 -1.58 8.53 3.38
C GLU A 93 -1.57 7.02 3.11
N GLN A 94 -1.17 6.23 4.12
CA GLN A 94 -1.15 4.77 4.03
C GLN A 94 -2.57 4.20 4.06
N LEU A 95 -3.46 4.79 4.87
CA LEU A 95 -4.87 4.38 4.90
C LEU A 95 -5.57 4.62 3.56
N GLU A 96 -5.31 5.75 2.91
CA GLU A 96 -5.82 6.02 1.57
C GLU A 96 -5.35 4.96 0.57
N ALA A 97 -4.07 4.57 0.62
CA ALA A 97 -3.53 3.51 -0.22
C ALA A 97 -4.19 2.15 0.04
N ILE A 98 -4.45 1.80 1.31
CA ILE A 98 -5.16 0.57 1.70
C ILE A 98 -6.59 0.58 1.15
N GLU A 99 -7.32 1.68 1.33
CA GLU A 99 -8.69 1.82 0.80
C GLU A 99 -8.75 1.71 -0.72
N LEU A 100 -7.79 2.30 -1.43
CA LEU A 100 -7.69 2.16 -2.88
C LEU A 100 -7.33 0.74 -3.30
N GLY A 101 -6.46 0.05 -2.53
CA GLY A 101 -6.11 -1.34 -2.75
C GLY A 101 -7.32 -2.28 -2.63
N GLU A 102 -8.13 -2.11 -1.59
CA GLU A 102 -9.36 -2.88 -1.37
C GLU A 102 -10.40 -2.63 -2.48
N LYS A 103 -10.53 -1.40 -2.95
CA LYS A 103 -11.44 -1.06 -4.07
C LYS A 103 -10.93 -1.60 -5.41
N ALA A 104 -9.61 -1.67 -5.61
CA ALA A 104 -9.01 -2.11 -6.86
C ALA A 104 -9.02 -3.63 -7.01
N VAL A 105 -8.85 -4.39 -5.92
CA VAL A 105 -8.75 -5.85 -5.95
C VAL A 105 -10.11 -6.48 -5.65
N SER A 106 -10.77 -7.01 -6.69
CA SER A 106 -12.04 -7.72 -6.51
C SER A 106 -11.82 -9.08 -5.82
N PRO A 107 -12.61 -9.44 -4.79
CA PRO A 107 -12.56 -10.77 -4.18
C PRO A 107 -13.03 -11.87 -5.14
N GLU A 108 -13.88 -11.55 -6.11
CA GLU A 108 -14.32 -12.53 -7.12
C GLU A 108 -13.15 -12.99 -7.99
N ASP A 109 -12.31 -12.04 -8.40
CA ASP A 109 -11.09 -12.33 -9.14
C ASP A 109 -10.14 -13.19 -8.29
N MET A 110 -9.96 -12.84 -7.00
CA MET A 110 -9.13 -13.62 -6.09
C MET A 110 -9.61 -15.07 -5.91
N ILE A 111 -10.92 -15.32 -5.91
CA ILE A 111 -11.47 -16.67 -5.78
C ILE A 111 -11.26 -17.48 -7.07
N ILE A 112 -11.43 -16.86 -8.24
CA ILE A 112 -11.38 -17.57 -9.54
C ILE A 112 -9.93 -17.79 -9.99
N GLN A 113 -9.08 -16.79 -9.83
CA GLN A 113 -7.73 -16.77 -10.40
C GLN A 113 -6.61 -16.72 -9.36
N GLY A 114 -6.94 -16.43 -8.09
CA GLY A 114 -5.96 -16.35 -7.02
C GLY A 114 -5.25 -17.68 -6.81
N ARG A 115 -3.93 -17.60 -6.65
CA ARG A 115 -3.04 -18.74 -6.39
C ARG A 115 -2.01 -18.32 -5.38
N LEU A 116 -1.53 -19.27 -4.59
CA LEU A 116 -0.38 -19.03 -3.73
C LEU A 116 0.86 -18.84 -4.59
N ARG A 117 1.62 -17.80 -4.27
CA ARG A 117 2.88 -17.48 -4.92
C ARG A 117 3.97 -18.40 -4.36
N ASP A 118 4.65 -19.13 -5.24
CA ASP A 118 5.70 -20.12 -4.92
C ASP A 118 7.00 -19.89 -5.75
N ASP A 119 7.20 -18.70 -6.29
CA ASP A 119 8.42 -18.34 -7.02
C ASP A 119 9.60 -18.03 -6.07
N PRO A 120 10.86 -18.14 -6.52
CA PRO A 120 12.04 -17.90 -5.69
C PRO A 120 12.24 -16.43 -5.27
N TYR A 121 11.45 -15.50 -5.83
CA TYR A 121 11.53 -14.07 -5.52
C TYR A 121 10.48 -13.63 -4.49
N LYS A 122 9.67 -14.56 -3.98
CA LYS A 122 8.73 -14.29 -2.91
C LYS A 122 9.50 -14.09 -1.59
N PRO A 123 9.19 -13.04 -0.80
CA PRO A 123 9.70 -12.92 0.56
C PRO A 123 9.33 -14.13 1.42
N THR A 124 10.29 -14.63 2.20
CA THR A 124 10.08 -15.79 3.09
C THR A 124 9.37 -15.43 4.39
N TYR A 125 9.11 -14.14 4.61
CA TYR A 125 8.46 -13.57 5.78
C TYR A 125 7.31 -12.65 5.37
N ILE A 126 6.49 -12.26 6.35
CA ILE A 126 5.38 -11.33 6.18
C ILE A 126 5.76 -10.03 6.88
N GLU A 127 5.65 -8.92 6.16
CA GLU A 127 5.94 -7.58 6.62
C GLU A 127 5.02 -6.60 5.88
N ASP A 128 4.67 -5.48 6.53
CA ASP A 128 3.79 -4.46 5.96
C ASP A 128 4.54 -3.36 5.19
N TYR A 129 5.87 -3.31 5.33
CA TYR A 129 6.79 -2.38 4.68
C TYR A 129 6.42 -0.90 4.90
N THR A 130 5.84 -0.59 6.05
CA THR A 130 5.42 0.78 6.40
C THR A 130 6.58 1.69 6.78
N VAL A 131 7.60 1.12 7.42
CA VAL A 131 8.77 1.83 7.94
C VAL A 131 10.01 1.22 7.32
N LEU A 132 10.96 2.06 6.92
CA LEU A 132 12.25 1.61 6.39
C LEU A 132 13.11 1.03 7.53
N ASP A 133 13.50 -0.24 7.41
CA ASP A 133 14.49 -0.85 8.31
C ASP A 133 15.90 -0.43 7.87
N PRO A 134 16.68 0.26 8.73
CA PRO A 134 18.04 0.68 8.41
C PRO A 134 19.01 -0.46 8.03
N ARG A 135 18.68 -1.71 8.35
CA ARG A 135 19.54 -2.89 8.12
C ARG A 135 19.31 -3.53 6.76
N TYR A 136 18.06 -3.55 6.31
CA TYR A 136 17.63 -4.32 5.14
C TYR A 136 17.26 -3.42 3.97
N ASP A 137 16.73 -2.23 4.25
CA ASP A 137 16.30 -1.31 3.23
C ASP A 137 17.42 -0.39 2.75
N ILE A 138 17.18 0.19 1.57
CA ILE A 138 18.09 1.15 0.96
C ILE A 138 17.98 2.47 1.72
N LYS A 139 19.13 3.03 2.10
CA LYS A 139 19.19 4.32 2.76
C LYS A 139 18.57 5.39 1.85
N PRO A 140 17.59 6.18 2.35
CA PRO A 140 16.99 7.24 1.55
C PRO A 140 18.02 8.30 1.17
N GLU A 141 17.84 8.87 -0.02
CA GLU A 141 18.61 10.02 -0.45
C GLU A 141 18.20 11.23 0.39
N ILE A 142 19.17 11.82 1.09
CA ILE A 142 18.93 13.00 1.91
C ILE A 142 19.08 14.20 0.97
N GLU A 143 17.97 14.85 0.64
CA GLU A 143 17.98 16.13 -0.05
C GLU A 143 18.61 17.18 0.88
N GLY A 144 19.90 17.46 0.67
CA GLY A 144 20.65 18.45 1.41
C GLY A 144 21.08 19.58 0.49
N THR A 145 21.06 20.82 0.97
CA THR A 145 21.76 21.90 0.28
C THR A 145 23.25 21.56 0.23
N PRO A 146 23.88 21.59 -0.96
CA PRO A 146 25.32 21.36 -1.06
C PRO A 146 26.04 22.38 -0.17
N ARG A 147 26.72 21.91 0.86
CA ARG A 147 27.53 22.75 1.73
C ARG A 147 29.00 22.47 1.44
N GLU A 148 29.76 23.52 1.22
CA GLU A 148 31.21 23.39 1.09
C GLU A 148 31.81 22.82 2.37
N VAL A 149 32.73 21.88 2.21
CA VAL A 149 33.44 21.27 3.34
C VAL A 149 34.36 22.32 3.94
N GLN A 150 34.05 22.76 5.16
CA GLN A 150 34.89 23.69 5.92
C GLN A 150 35.84 22.88 6.81
N TRP A 151 37.13 23.14 6.68
CA TRP A 151 38.16 22.68 7.61
C TRP A 151 38.52 23.85 8.54
N PRO A 152 37.87 23.96 9.71
CA PRO A 152 38.07 25.10 10.59
C PRO A 152 39.53 25.17 11.07
N ASP A 153 40.05 26.37 11.21
CA ASP A 153 41.36 26.59 11.84
C ASP A 153 41.29 26.23 13.34
N LYS A 154 42.44 26.09 13.99
CA LYS A 154 42.52 25.62 15.39
C LYS A 154 41.67 26.47 16.35
N SER A 155 41.66 27.79 16.19
CA SER A 155 40.84 28.70 17.00
C SER A 155 39.35 28.47 16.77
N GLU A 156 38.91 28.47 15.51
CA GLU A 156 37.51 28.22 15.13
C GLU A 156 37.04 26.83 15.58
N TRP A 157 37.92 25.82 15.54
CA TRP A 157 37.63 24.49 16.04
C TRP A 157 37.40 24.50 17.56
N ILE A 158 38.26 25.19 18.33
CA ILE A 158 38.11 25.33 19.79
C ILE A 158 36.80 26.03 20.12
N ASP A 159 36.48 27.12 19.42
CA ASP A 159 35.25 27.88 19.64
C ASP A 159 34.01 27.04 19.32
N ASN A 160 34.00 26.35 18.18
CA ASN A 160 32.90 25.45 17.79
C ASN A 160 32.73 24.29 18.79
N TYR A 161 33.83 23.71 19.26
CA TYR A 161 33.80 22.67 20.28
C TYR A 161 33.28 23.21 21.62
N GLY A 162 33.75 24.37 22.05
CA GLY A 162 33.28 25.06 23.26
C GLY A 162 31.78 25.31 23.21
N GLN A 163 31.28 25.89 22.12
CA GLN A 163 29.84 26.10 21.92
C GLN A 163 29.06 24.78 21.94
N LYS A 164 29.58 23.71 21.34
CA LYS A 164 28.95 22.38 21.37
C LYS A 164 28.89 21.83 22.79
N MET A 165 29.96 21.97 23.58
CA MET A 165 30.02 21.51 24.97
C MET A 165 29.13 22.33 25.89
N MET A 166 29.03 23.65 25.68
CA MET A 166 28.08 24.51 26.37
C MET A 166 26.65 24.04 26.09
N LYS A 167 26.27 23.85 24.83
CA LYS A 167 24.93 23.33 24.46
C LYS A 167 24.61 21.97 25.09
N ILE A 168 25.60 21.07 25.18
CA ILE A 168 25.41 19.77 25.85
C ILE A 168 25.21 19.97 27.35
N THR A 169 25.97 20.85 27.98
CA THR A 169 25.86 21.16 29.42
C THR A 169 24.53 21.84 29.73
N ASP A 170 24.15 22.84 28.95
CA ASP A 170 22.86 23.55 29.07
C ASP A 170 21.68 22.58 28.93
N LYS A 171 21.75 21.64 27.99
CA LYS A 171 20.73 20.60 27.85
C LYS A 171 20.66 19.69 29.07
N LYS A 172 21.81 19.33 29.66
CA LYS A 172 21.85 18.48 30.87
C LYS A 172 21.31 19.21 32.08
N THR A 173 21.67 20.49 32.28
CA THR A 173 21.15 21.29 33.39
C THR A 173 19.66 21.55 33.22
N SER A 174 19.17 21.83 32.01
CA SER A 174 17.72 21.96 31.76
C SER A 174 16.97 20.65 32.03
N ASP A 175 17.52 19.50 31.60
CA ASP A 175 16.93 18.18 31.87
C ASP A 175 16.94 17.85 33.37
N GLN A 176 17.97 18.27 34.10
CA GLN A 176 18.07 18.08 35.56
C GLN A 176 17.04 18.95 36.29
N LEU A 177 16.93 20.24 35.94
CA LEU A 177 15.96 21.17 36.51
C LEU A 177 14.52 20.73 36.23
N THR A 178 14.22 20.28 35.00
CA THR A 178 12.88 19.77 34.66
C THR A 178 12.54 18.52 35.46
N ARG A 179 13.48 17.58 35.62
CA ARG A 179 13.28 16.40 36.48
C ARG A 179 13.10 16.76 37.95
N ALA A 180 13.86 17.71 38.48
CA ALA A 180 13.72 18.19 39.85
C ALA A 180 12.35 18.85 40.06
N MET A 181 11.91 19.69 39.12
CA MET A 181 10.59 20.33 39.15
C MET A 181 9.44 19.32 39.07
N VAL A 182 9.54 18.29 38.23
CA VAL A 182 8.55 17.20 38.16
C VAL A 182 8.52 16.40 39.48
N ARG A 183 9.67 16.12 40.09
CA ARG A 183 9.76 15.49 41.42
C ARG A 183 9.09 16.34 42.49
N ALA A 184 9.37 17.64 42.52
CA ALA A 184 8.78 18.57 43.47
C ALA A 184 7.25 18.66 43.30
N LEU A 185 6.75 18.86 42.08
CA LEU A 185 5.31 18.89 41.80
C LEU A 185 4.60 17.59 42.19
N ARG A 186 5.27 16.45 42.00
CA ARG A 186 4.74 15.14 42.44
C ARG A 186 4.65 15.06 43.96
N ARG A 187 5.68 15.52 44.70
CA ARG A 187 5.65 15.59 46.17
C ARG A 187 4.50 16.46 46.68
N VAL A 188 4.37 17.69 46.15
CA VAL A 188 3.27 18.61 46.51
C VAL A 188 1.89 17.97 46.29
N LYS A 189 1.74 17.24 45.19
CA LYS A 189 0.50 16.50 44.90
C LYS A 189 0.25 15.36 45.88
N GLU A 190 1.29 14.60 46.23
CA GLU A 190 1.21 13.49 47.19
C GLU A 190 0.94 13.99 48.62
N SER A 191 1.47 15.17 49.00
CA SER A 191 1.26 15.84 50.29
C SER A 191 -0.03 16.68 50.37
N GLN A 192 -0.91 16.63 49.36
CA GLN A 192 -2.12 17.47 49.25
C GLN A 192 -1.90 18.98 49.49
N GLY A 193 -0.72 19.50 49.12
CA GLY A 193 -0.40 20.92 49.27
C GLY A 193 0.18 21.34 50.63
N GLU A 194 0.49 20.41 51.53
CA GLU A 194 1.23 20.73 52.77
C GLU A 194 2.71 21.05 52.49
N ASP A 195 3.36 20.26 51.64
CA ASP A 195 4.72 20.53 51.17
C ASP A 195 4.71 21.57 50.04
N LEU A 196 5.68 22.50 50.08
CA LEU A 196 5.89 23.54 49.07
C LEU A 196 7.02 23.13 48.12
N ILE A 197 7.06 23.75 46.93
CA ILE A 197 8.16 23.56 45.98
C ILE A 197 9.40 24.25 46.55
N ASP A 198 10.37 23.46 47.00
CA ASP A 198 11.68 23.96 47.36
C ASP A 198 12.63 23.86 46.15
N LEU A 199 13.45 24.89 45.96
CA LEU A 199 14.42 25.01 44.86
C LEU A 199 15.85 25.09 45.39
N THR A 200 16.07 24.61 46.61
CA THR A 200 17.41 24.51 47.21
C THR A 200 18.32 23.55 46.41
N GLU A 201 19.63 23.78 46.49
CA GLU A 201 20.64 23.01 45.73
C GLU A 201 20.58 21.50 46.01
N ASP A 202 20.08 21.10 47.18
CA ASP A 202 19.97 19.69 47.57
C ASP A 202 18.78 18.99 46.90
N GLU A 203 17.74 19.71 46.49
CA GLU A 203 16.61 19.17 45.73
C GLU A 203 16.83 19.19 44.21
N LEU A 204 17.68 20.12 43.75
CA LEU A 204 18.05 20.26 42.34
C LEU A 204 19.11 19.25 41.88
N LYS A 205 19.80 18.59 42.82
CA LYS A 205 20.71 17.46 42.54
C LYS A 205 19.94 16.23 41.99
#